data_AF-A0A650DE95-F1
#
_entry.id   AF-A0A650DE95-F1
#
_cell.length_a   1.000
_cell.length_b   1.000
_cell.length_c   1.000
_cell.angle_alpha   90.00
_cell.angle_beta   90.00
_cell.angle_gamma   90.00
#
_symmetry.space_group_name_H-M   'P 1'
#
loop_
_entity.id
_entity.type
_entity.pdbx_description
1 polymer ?
#
loop_
_entity_poly.entity_id
_entity_poly.type
_entity_poly.pdbx_seq_one_letter_code
_entity_poly.pdbx_strand_id
1 'polypeptide(L)'
;MKLMVLDKPFILEIPTHMPFPWLDGTFNSTDESYISLIVFDSIDWIYSTSESILFYDYKIWYLWEGLSNYNEFDLFFNQYWTLSLSTSFFQLFYSVILDKYMSVLIQNNPFNAEWFRFVLHTKENALIWLYHPELAWHVSSFNQFFTYFYGGIFEFVYFDKSNPDICIIAHTLYLHLIILFFLFTSFVLFLFSFYNNANTEENTIDSDYLTVSGTVEAEKEITSIDDYLGLVFIVSYVFGVFFYIHAWTTIVEKSALLMSYYSIFIMFIFVLGMPTLILYDLGIFFLAYLKGAGKNTNSLVEVIFDYIACIVFYTRILAQWVRIVLMLITFLSLSHYVAEFEITNNVLIGNENQSDNMNELNSNHSTTYYILTVLPGKFIYWVYEILHTLFLVSSQFIAFFAIVFWLFLFLYTFFIIEKHEDFFSKKREERKKKLINILNLK
;
A
#
# COMPACT_ATOMS: atom_id res chain seq x y z
N MET A 1 27.04 89.59 25.25
CA MET A 1 28.50 89.73 25.17
C MET A 1 29.08 88.35 24.86
N LYS A 2 29.81 88.25 23.74
CA LYS A 2 30.82 87.23 23.36
C LYS A 2 30.70 85.78 23.89
N LEU A 3 30.51 84.87 22.92
CA LEU A 3 31.30 83.66 22.64
C LEU A 3 31.81 82.81 23.82
N MET A 4 31.41 81.54 23.88
CA MET A 4 32.39 80.46 23.63
C MET A 4 31.73 79.13 23.27
N VAL A 5 32.16 78.63 22.11
CA VAL A 5 32.07 77.24 21.65
C VAL A 5 32.79 76.35 22.67
N LEU A 6 32.15 75.25 23.06
CA LEU A 6 32.81 74.13 23.73
C LEU A 6 32.51 72.87 22.92
N ASP A 7 33.34 72.69 21.90
CA ASP A 7 33.64 71.39 21.31
C ASP A 7 34.18 70.48 22.41
N LYS A 8 33.45 69.42 22.73
CA LYS A 8 33.96 68.10 23.16
C LYS A 8 32.76 67.17 23.43
N PRO A 9 32.63 66.03 22.73
CA PRO A 9 31.65 65.03 23.12
C PRO A 9 32.01 64.47 24.51
N PHE A 10 31.06 64.60 25.44
CA PHE A 10 31.01 63.84 26.68
C PHE A 10 30.99 62.35 26.33
N ILE A 11 32.15 61.70 26.37
CA ILE A 11 32.20 60.25 26.56
C ILE A 11 31.79 60.07 28.03
N LEU A 12 30.56 59.62 28.24
CA LEU A 12 30.06 59.24 29.55
C LEU A 12 31.05 58.26 30.18
N GLU A 13 31.55 58.57 31.37
CA GLU A 13 32.40 57.71 32.21
C GLU A 13 31.58 56.51 32.71
N ILE A 14 31.22 55.60 31.82
CA ILE A 14 30.83 54.25 32.17
C ILE A 14 32.02 53.38 31.80
N PRO A 15 32.84 52.91 32.76
CA PRO A 15 33.93 51.99 32.46
C PRO A 15 33.33 50.68 31.94
N THR A 16 33.28 50.53 30.62
CA THR A 16 33.04 49.24 29.99
C THR A 16 34.36 48.48 30.01
N HIS A 17 34.45 47.46 30.87
CA HIS A 17 35.54 46.48 30.81
C HIS A 17 35.40 45.66 29.52
N MET A 18 35.80 46.23 28.38
CA MET A 18 35.95 45.45 27.16
C MET A 18 37.33 44.76 27.18
N PRO A 19 37.42 43.47 26.80
CA PRO A 19 38.71 42.85 26.55
C PRO A 19 39.46 43.62 25.45
N PHE A 20 40.79 43.60 25.50
CA PHE A 20 41.67 44.32 24.58
C PHE A 20 41.32 43.97 23.11
N PRO A 21 41.03 44.93 22.22
CA PRO A 21 40.61 44.63 20.86
C PRO A 21 41.77 44.02 20.05
N TRP A 22 41.60 42.78 19.59
CA TRP A 22 42.53 42.12 18.68
C TRP A 22 42.28 42.61 17.25
N LEU A 23 43.05 43.62 16.82
CA LEU A 23 42.97 44.26 15.49
C LEU A 23 43.24 43.28 14.32
N ASP A 24 43.94 42.17 14.58
CA ASP A 24 44.28 41.15 13.58
C ASP A 24 43.08 40.31 13.09
N GLY A 25 41.93 40.35 13.76
CA GLY A 25 40.72 39.63 13.32
C GLY A 25 40.05 40.19 12.07
N THR A 26 40.48 41.38 11.60
CA THR A 26 39.90 42.07 10.44
C THR A 26 40.33 41.51 9.09
N PHE A 27 41.42 40.75 9.04
CA PHE A 27 41.94 40.10 7.84
C PHE A 27 41.89 38.57 7.92
N ASN A 28 40.94 38.01 8.67
CA ASN A 28 40.69 36.58 8.59
C ASN A 28 40.14 36.24 7.20
N SER A 29 40.96 35.59 6.38
CA SER A 29 40.53 34.95 5.14
C SER A 29 39.55 33.83 5.49
N THR A 30 38.27 34.18 5.58
CA THR A 30 37.20 33.19 5.58
C THR A 30 37.09 32.67 4.16
N ASP A 31 37.94 31.69 3.85
CA ASP A 31 37.93 31.02 2.54
C ASP A 31 36.53 30.46 2.29
N GLU A 32 35.97 30.89 1.16
CA GLU A 32 34.82 30.31 0.44
C GLU A 32 33.50 30.25 1.23
N SER A 33 32.49 30.98 0.74
CA SER A 33 31.11 30.83 1.21
C SER A 33 30.64 29.39 0.98
N TYR A 34 30.69 28.55 2.02
CA TYR A 34 30.16 27.20 1.96
C TYR A 34 28.68 27.24 1.55
N ILE A 35 28.32 26.39 0.59
CA ILE A 35 26.93 26.23 0.15
C ILE A 35 26.17 25.52 1.28
N SER A 36 25.33 26.26 1.98
CA SER A 36 24.32 25.70 2.87
C SER A 36 22.95 25.76 2.20
N LEU A 37 22.35 24.59 1.94
CA LEU A 37 20.99 24.48 1.46
C LEU A 37 20.10 24.09 2.63
N ILE A 38 19.14 24.95 2.97
CA ILE A 38 18.06 24.61 3.88
C ILE A 38 16.92 24.06 3.02
N VAL A 39 16.58 22.79 3.23
CA VAL A 39 15.43 22.15 2.58
C VAL A 39 14.24 22.25 3.53
N PHE A 40 13.22 23.01 3.15
CA PHE A 40 11.94 23.02 3.85
C PHE A 40 11.17 21.73 3.50
N ASP A 41 10.61 21.07 4.52
CA ASP A 41 9.89 19.79 4.46
C ASP A 41 10.70 18.62 3.89
N SER A 42 11.48 17.99 4.77
CA SER A 42 12.39 16.91 4.39
C SER A 42 12.11 15.61 5.15
N ILE A 43 13.17 14.88 5.49
CA ILE A 43 13.08 13.56 6.08
C ILE A 43 12.81 13.70 7.58
N ASP A 44 11.75 13.06 8.05
CA ASP A 44 11.44 12.95 9.47
C ASP A 44 12.27 11.85 10.12
N TRP A 45 12.39 11.94 11.44
CA TRP A 45 13.17 10.97 12.21
C TRP A 45 12.57 9.55 12.20
N ILE A 46 11.24 9.42 12.18
CA ILE A 46 10.53 8.15 12.26
C ILE A 46 9.36 8.14 11.28
N TYR A 47 9.18 7.01 10.57
CA TYR A 47 8.05 6.76 9.67
C TYR A 47 7.26 5.52 10.08
N SER A 48 5.97 5.51 9.78
CA SER A 48 5.09 4.34 9.98
C SER A 48 5.26 3.31 8.87
N THR A 49 5.30 2.03 9.23
CA THR A 49 5.24 0.90 8.29
C THR A 49 3.87 0.21 8.36
N SER A 50 3.43 -0.39 7.25
CA SER A 50 2.24 -1.24 7.19
C SER A 50 2.67 -2.70 7.00
N GLU A 51 2.44 -3.52 8.01
CA GLU A 51 2.81 -4.94 8.05
C GLU A 51 1.65 -5.78 8.57
N SER A 52 1.80 -7.10 8.57
CA SER A 52 0.78 -8.00 9.13
C SER A 52 0.63 -7.77 10.64
N ILE A 53 -0.59 -7.47 11.08
CA ILE A 53 -0.92 -7.27 12.49
C ILE A 53 -1.85 -8.40 12.91
N LEU A 54 -1.48 -9.10 14.00
CA LEU A 54 -2.31 -10.16 14.57
C LEU A 54 -3.46 -9.55 15.39
N PHE A 55 -4.56 -10.30 15.52
CA PHE A 55 -5.70 -9.83 16.33
C PHE A 55 -5.39 -9.87 17.83
N TYR A 56 -4.52 -10.79 18.24
CA TYR A 56 -4.10 -10.98 19.62
C TYR A 56 -2.60 -11.24 19.65
N ASP A 57 -1.90 -10.43 20.44
CA ASP A 57 -0.47 -10.57 20.71
C ASP A 57 -0.21 -10.55 22.21
N TYR A 58 0.89 -11.20 22.61
CA TYR A 58 1.36 -11.18 23.99
C TYR A 58 2.65 -10.37 24.08
N LYS A 59 2.69 -9.43 25.02
CA LYS A 59 3.90 -8.72 25.39
C LYS A 59 4.44 -9.29 26.69
N ILE A 60 5.65 -9.86 26.63
CA ILE A 60 6.39 -10.32 27.81
C ILE A 60 7.18 -9.14 28.36
N TRP A 61 7.28 -9.08 29.68
CA TRP A 61 8.07 -8.08 30.37
C TRP A 61 9.16 -8.79 31.17
N TYR A 62 10.41 -8.65 30.74
CA TYR A 62 11.55 -9.10 31.52
C TYR A 62 11.90 -8.04 32.55
N LEU A 63 11.14 -8.05 33.66
CA LEU A 63 11.29 -7.08 34.73
C LEU A 63 12.54 -7.39 35.56
N TRP A 64 13.46 -6.44 35.64
CA TRP A 64 14.55 -6.51 36.61
C TRP A 64 14.05 -5.99 37.98
N GLU A 65 13.38 -6.89 38.72
CA GLU A 65 12.79 -6.57 40.03
C GLU A 65 13.84 -6.49 41.15
N GLY A 66 14.94 -7.23 41.04
CA GLY A 66 16.01 -7.28 42.04
C GLY A 66 15.66 -7.98 43.36
N LEU A 67 14.41 -8.42 43.54
CA LEU A 67 13.91 -9.07 44.76
C LEU A 67 13.69 -10.58 44.62
N SER A 68 13.50 -11.09 43.40
CA SER A 68 13.20 -12.51 43.15
C SER A 68 14.48 -13.33 43.03
N ASN A 69 14.60 -14.37 43.86
CA ASN A 69 15.69 -15.36 43.81
C ASN A 69 15.53 -16.41 42.71
N TYR A 70 14.36 -16.48 42.06
CA TYR A 70 14.09 -17.43 40.99
C TYR A 70 14.70 -16.98 39.66
N ASN A 71 14.83 -15.67 39.49
CA ASN A 71 15.50 -15.05 38.37
C ASN A 71 16.86 -14.52 38.83
N GLU A 72 17.53 -13.81 37.93
CA GLU A 72 18.86 -13.26 38.16
C GLU A 72 18.81 -12.16 39.25
N PHE A 73 19.13 -12.58 40.48
CA PHE A 73 19.13 -11.80 41.71
C PHE A 73 20.49 -11.15 41.95
N ASP A 74 20.50 -9.93 42.51
CA ASP A 74 21.75 -9.25 42.88
C ASP A 74 22.34 -9.86 44.15
N LEU A 75 23.02 -11.00 43.98
CA LEU A 75 23.58 -11.76 45.07
C LEU A 75 24.74 -11.01 45.75
N PHE A 76 25.52 -10.25 44.97
CA PHE A 76 26.65 -9.48 45.49
C PHE A 76 26.17 -8.41 46.47
N PHE A 77 25.25 -7.55 46.03
CA PHE A 77 24.74 -6.48 46.87
C PHE A 77 24.14 -7.04 48.16
N ASN A 78 23.29 -8.06 48.06
CA ASN A 78 22.62 -8.64 49.24
C ASN A 78 23.59 -9.34 50.21
N GLN A 79 24.57 -10.11 49.72
CA GLN A 79 25.54 -10.76 50.60
C GLN A 79 26.47 -9.74 51.26
N TYR A 80 27.02 -8.78 50.52
CA TYR A 80 27.91 -7.77 51.10
C TYR A 80 27.15 -6.80 52.00
N TRP A 81 25.89 -6.48 51.68
CA TRP A 81 25.03 -5.69 52.55
C TRP A 81 24.76 -6.42 53.87
N THR A 82 24.37 -7.69 53.86
CA THR A 82 24.19 -8.46 55.09
C THR A 82 25.48 -8.62 55.89
N LEU A 83 26.63 -8.82 55.23
CA LEU A 83 27.95 -8.85 55.89
C LEU A 83 28.28 -7.51 56.56
N SER A 84 27.95 -6.39 55.93
CA SER A 84 28.19 -5.03 56.48
C SER A 84 27.37 -4.71 57.73
N LEU A 85 26.27 -5.43 57.96
CA LEU A 85 25.44 -5.30 59.17
C LEU A 85 26.05 -6.05 60.37
N SER A 86 26.92 -7.03 60.12
CA SER A 86 27.63 -7.75 61.19
C SER A 86 28.83 -6.94 61.70
N THR A 87 29.08 -6.96 63.01
CA THR A 87 30.22 -6.26 63.61
C THR A 87 31.52 -6.97 63.22
N SER A 88 32.25 -6.38 62.27
CA SER A 88 33.49 -6.90 61.71
C SER A 88 34.54 -5.79 61.63
N PHE A 89 35.82 -6.15 61.71
CA PHE A 89 36.92 -5.21 61.48
C PHE A 89 36.88 -4.56 60.09
N PHE A 90 36.22 -5.18 59.10
CA PHE A 90 36.10 -4.69 57.72
C PHE A 90 34.77 -3.97 57.44
N GLN A 91 33.97 -3.63 58.45
CA GLN A 91 32.63 -3.06 58.25
C GLN A 91 32.62 -1.80 57.37
N LEU A 92 33.51 -0.84 57.64
CA LEU A 92 33.64 0.38 56.83
C LEU A 92 34.16 0.10 55.41
N PHE A 93 34.97 -0.95 55.25
CA PHE A 93 35.49 -1.33 53.94
C PHE A 93 34.39 -1.90 53.04
N TYR A 94 33.48 -2.71 53.59
CA TYR A 94 32.33 -3.24 52.85
C TYR A 94 31.36 -2.14 52.40
N SER A 95 31.15 -1.08 53.19
CA SER A 95 30.31 0.05 52.75
C SER A 95 30.92 0.81 51.56
N VAL A 96 32.24 1.03 51.57
CA VAL A 96 32.94 1.69 50.44
C VAL A 96 32.85 0.85 49.16
N ILE A 97 32.94 -0.48 49.27
CA ILE A 97 32.77 -1.40 48.14
C ILE A 97 31.35 -1.29 47.56
N LEU A 98 30.31 -1.30 48.41
CA LEU A 98 28.92 -1.19 47.97
C LEU A 98 28.63 0.16 47.28
N ASP A 99 29.14 1.27 47.82
CA ASP A 99 29.01 2.59 47.18
C ASP A 99 29.69 2.62 45.81
N LYS A 100 30.89 2.01 45.70
CA LYS A 100 31.60 1.93 44.41
C LYS A 100 30.85 1.05 43.41
N TYR A 101 30.26 -0.06 43.85
CA TYR A 101 29.40 -0.89 43.01
C TYR A 101 28.17 -0.13 42.49
N MET A 102 27.48 0.62 43.36
CA MET A 102 26.37 1.49 42.93
C MET A 102 26.82 2.54 41.92
N SER A 103 28.00 3.14 42.11
CA SER A 103 28.56 4.10 41.15
C SER A 103 28.83 3.49 39.77
N VAL A 104 29.18 2.20 39.73
CA VAL A 104 29.41 1.45 38.48
C VAL A 104 28.08 1.14 37.79
N LEU A 105 27.04 0.76 38.55
CA LEU A 105 25.70 0.52 38.00
C LEU A 105 25.02 1.79 37.44
N ILE A 106 25.32 2.96 38.01
CA ILE A 106 24.83 4.25 37.48
C ILE A 106 25.41 4.54 36.09
N GLN A 107 26.60 4.00 35.77
CA GLN A 107 27.25 4.21 34.48
C GLN A 107 26.80 3.18 33.44
N ASN A 108 25.64 3.41 32.82
CA ASN A 108 25.14 2.57 31.73
C ASN A 108 25.50 3.13 30.33
N ASN A 109 26.77 3.01 29.96
CA ASN A 109 27.30 3.43 28.66
C ASN A 109 27.44 2.23 27.71
N PRO A 110 27.62 2.43 26.39
CA PRO A 110 27.86 1.32 25.45
C PRO A 110 29.01 0.38 25.84
N PHE A 111 29.99 0.87 26.61
CA PHE A 111 31.16 0.10 27.06
C PHE A 111 30.92 -0.70 28.36
N ASN A 112 29.86 -0.40 29.11
CA ASN A 112 29.56 -1.00 30.41
C ASN A 112 28.08 -1.47 30.51
N ALA A 113 27.36 -1.58 29.39
CA ALA A 113 25.96 -2.01 29.40
C ALA A 113 25.83 -3.53 29.40
N GLU A 114 24.80 -4.04 30.08
CA GLU A 114 24.42 -5.46 30.05
C GLU A 114 24.13 -5.95 28.63
N TRP A 115 23.49 -5.11 27.79
CA TRP A 115 23.09 -5.44 26.42
C TRP A 115 24.25 -5.95 25.54
N PHE A 116 25.45 -5.37 25.70
CA PHE A 116 26.65 -5.75 24.93
C PHE A 116 27.46 -6.89 25.58
N ARG A 117 26.92 -7.48 26.62
CA ARG A 117 27.51 -8.55 27.41
C ARG A 117 28.86 -8.24 28.07
N PHE A 118 29.05 -7.02 28.58
CA PHE A 118 30.32 -6.63 29.18
C PHE A 118 30.59 -7.33 30.53
N VAL A 119 31.87 -7.63 30.79
CA VAL A 119 32.33 -8.33 31.99
C VAL A 119 31.99 -7.51 33.24
N LEU A 120 31.47 -8.17 34.29
CA LEU A 120 30.96 -7.55 35.55
C LEU A 120 29.68 -6.71 35.42
N HIS A 121 29.12 -6.54 34.23
CA HIS A 121 27.84 -5.85 34.03
C HIS A 121 26.72 -6.78 33.55
N THR A 122 27.08 -7.94 33.00
CA THR A 122 26.10 -8.99 32.71
C THR A 122 25.72 -9.79 33.92
N LYS A 123 24.49 -10.28 33.85
CA LYS A 123 23.97 -11.27 34.78
C LYS A 123 24.74 -12.60 34.71
N GLU A 124 25.26 -12.98 33.53
CA GLU A 124 26.17 -14.13 33.36
C GLU A 124 27.42 -14.03 34.26
N ASN A 125 27.93 -12.82 34.47
CA ASN A 125 29.16 -12.55 35.22
C ASN A 125 28.91 -12.01 36.64
N ALA A 126 27.64 -11.95 37.09
CA ALA A 126 27.27 -11.34 38.36
C ALA A 126 27.98 -11.98 39.57
N LEU A 127 28.24 -13.30 39.53
CA LEU A 127 28.92 -14.01 40.61
C LEU A 127 30.40 -13.65 40.76
N ILE A 128 31.05 -13.11 39.72
CA ILE A 128 32.47 -12.71 39.78
C ILE A 128 32.66 -11.61 40.83
N TRP A 129 31.65 -10.75 41.02
CA TRP A 129 31.66 -9.71 42.05
C TRP A 129 31.86 -10.24 43.47
N LEU A 130 31.39 -11.46 43.78
CA LEU A 130 31.59 -12.05 45.10
C LEU A 130 33.06 -12.35 45.39
N TYR A 131 33.80 -12.72 44.35
CA TYR A 131 35.21 -13.11 44.45
C TYR A 131 36.17 -11.94 44.27
N HIS A 132 35.84 -11.00 43.37
CA HIS A 132 36.72 -9.90 42.95
C HIS A 132 36.03 -8.52 42.96
N PRO A 133 35.57 -8.01 44.11
CA PRO A 133 34.93 -6.70 44.21
C PRO A 133 35.85 -5.52 43.86
N GLU A 134 37.18 -5.71 43.90
CA GLU A 134 38.18 -4.70 43.55
C GLU A 134 38.17 -4.30 42.07
N LEU A 135 37.55 -5.09 41.20
CA LEU A 135 37.48 -4.78 39.79
C LEU A 135 36.58 -3.56 39.50
N ALA A 136 35.78 -3.09 40.46
CA ALA A 136 34.96 -1.87 40.31
C ALA A 136 35.76 -0.62 39.89
N TRP A 137 36.98 -0.46 40.40
CA TRP A 137 37.84 0.66 40.03
C TRP A 137 38.37 0.53 38.61
N HIS A 138 38.74 -0.69 38.20
CA HIS A 138 39.21 -0.97 36.85
C HIS A 138 38.10 -0.72 35.82
N VAL A 139 36.87 -1.17 36.11
CA VAL A 139 35.70 -0.94 35.25
C VAL A 139 35.38 0.57 35.13
N SER A 140 35.44 1.31 36.24
CA SER A 140 35.20 2.75 36.25
C SER A 140 36.27 3.52 35.47
N SER A 141 37.55 3.15 35.57
CA SER A 141 38.64 3.82 34.83
C SER A 141 38.63 3.45 33.35
N PHE A 142 38.30 2.20 33.03
CA PHE A 142 38.11 1.73 31.67
C PHE A 142 36.99 2.50 30.97
N ASN A 143 35.82 2.64 31.61
CA ASN A 143 34.72 3.41 31.06
C ASN A 143 35.09 4.89 30.84
N GLN A 144 35.81 5.49 31.80
CA GLN A 144 36.30 6.86 31.65
C GLN A 144 37.27 7.00 30.47
N PHE A 145 38.18 6.05 30.28
CA PHE A 145 39.11 6.03 29.14
C PHE A 145 38.34 6.00 27.81
N PHE A 146 37.42 5.06 27.63
CA PHE A 146 36.66 4.94 26.37
C PHE A 146 35.71 6.10 26.14
N THR A 147 35.05 6.60 27.19
CA THR A 147 34.16 7.75 27.06
C THR A 147 34.95 9.02 26.72
N TYR A 148 36.15 9.19 27.27
CA TYR A 148 37.01 10.34 26.96
C TYR A 148 37.52 10.34 25.52
N PHE A 149 37.94 9.19 24.99
CA PHE A 149 38.53 9.11 23.64
C PHE A 149 37.51 8.88 22.52
N TYR A 150 36.42 8.16 22.80
CA TYR A 150 35.48 7.66 21.78
C TYR A 150 34.01 7.91 22.11
N GLY A 151 33.71 8.46 23.29
CA GLY A 151 32.36 8.73 23.74
C GLY A 151 31.85 10.11 23.35
N GLY A 152 30.53 10.28 23.53
CA GLY A 152 29.86 11.58 23.46
C GLY A 152 29.76 12.26 24.83
N ILE A 153 28.83 13.21 24.93
CA ILE A 153 28.51 13.91 26.18
C ILE A 153 27.88 12.92 27.18
N PHE A 154 28.20 13.06 28.47
CA PHE A 154 27.50 12.34 29.53
C PHE A 154 26.11 12.92 29.73
N GLU A 155 25.08 12.14 29.38
CA GLU A 155 23.68 12.50 29.54
C GLU A 155 23.02 11.69 30.66
N PHE A 156 22.18 12.32 31.47
CA PHE A 156 21.37 11.64 32.49
C PHE A 156 20.05 11.19 31.88
N VAL A 157 19.90 9.88 31.69
CA VAL A 157 18.70 9.26 31.12
C VAL A 157 18.09 8.29 32.14
N TYR A 158 16.77 8.20 32.18
CA TYR A 158 16.09 7.17 32.95
C TYR A 158 16.30 5.80 32.29
N PHE A 159 16.95 4.90 33.00
CA PHE A 159 17.12 3.52 32.53
C PHE A 159 15.89 2.69 32.90
N ASP A 160 15.08 2.35 31.90
CA ASP A 160 13.92 1.49 32.08
C ASP A 160 14.35 0.06 32.46
N LYS A 161 13.85 -0.42 33.60
CA LYS A 161 14.09 -1.78 34.10
C LYS A 161 13.07 -2.79 33.57
N SER A 162 12.02 -2.30 32.92
CA SER A 162 11.04 -3.12 32.22
C SER A 162 11.51 -3.30 30.77
N ASN A 163 11.89 -4.53 30.42
CA ASN A 163 12.26 -4.84 29.04
C ASN A 163 11.07 -5.52 28.35
N PRO A 164 10.25 -4.78 27.58
CA PRO A 164 9.15 -5.36 26.83
C PRO A 164 9.67 -6.12 25.61
N ASP A 165 9.10 -7.29 25.36
CA ASP A 165 9.32 -8.04 24.13
C ASP A 165 8.01 -8.65 23.63
N ILE A 166 7.85 -8.79 22.31
CA ILE A 166 6.67 -9.41 21.70
C ILE A 166 6.92 -10.93 21.69
N CYS A 167 6.04 -11.68 22.34
CA CYS A 167 6.15 -13.13 22.36
C CYS A 167 5.70 -13.71 21.01
N ILE A 168 6.64 -14.32 20.29
CA ILE A 168 6.36 -14.97 19.02
C ILE A 168 5.81 -16.37 19.30
N ILE A 169 4.49 -16.56 19.16
CA ILE A 169 3.85 -17.85 19.43
C ILE A 169 2.94 -18.29 18.30
N ALA A 170 3.09 -19.54 17.84
CA ALA A 170 2.30 -20.09 16.74
C ALA A 170 0.77 -20.09 16.96
N HIS A 171 0.31 -20.18 18.22
CA HIS A 171 -1.13 -20.21 18.50
C HIS A 171 -1.85 -18.88 18.29
N THR A 172 -1.13 -17.76 18.34
CA THR A 172 -1.69 -16.42 18.04
C THR A 172 -2.14 -16.34 16.58
N LEU A 173 -1.36 -16.92 15.66
CA LEU A 173 -1.73 -17.03 14.24
C LEU A 173 -2.96 -17.92 14.02
N TYR A 174 -3.10 -19.04 14.75
CA TYR A 174 -4.31 -19.87 14.65
C TYR A 174 -5.56 -19.11 15.09
N LEU A 175 -5.49 -18.36 16.20
CA LEU A 175 -6.59 -17.51 16.65
C LEU A 175 -6.91 -16.43 15.61
N HIS A 176 -5.89 -15.80 15.02
CA HIS A 176 -6.06 -14.83 13.94
C HIS A 176 -6.77 -15.45 12.72
N LEU A 177 -6.36 -16.64 12.28
CA LEU A 177 -7.00 -17.35 11.16
C LEU A 177 -8.44 -17.76 11.47
N ILE A 178 -8.76 -18.16 12.70
CA ILE A 178 -10.15 -18.47 13.10
C ILE A 178 -11.04 -17.23 12.97
N ILE A 179 -10.54 -16.06 13.38
CA ILE A 179 -11.28 -14.80 13.27
C ILE A 179 -11.47 -14.41 11.80
N LEU A 180 -10.42 -14.49 10.99
CA LEU A 180 -10.52 -14.25 9.54
C LEU A 180 -11.48 -15.24 8.86
N PHE A 181 -11.44 -16.51 9.23
CA PHE A 181 -12.36 -17.52 8.73
C PHE A 181 -13.81 -17.19 9.08
N PHE A 182 -14.08 -16.71 10.31
CA PHE A 182 -15.41 -16.27 10.70
C PHE A 182 -15.88 -15.05 9.89
N LEU A 183 -15.01 -14.05 9.70
CA LEU A 183 -15.31 -12.88 8.86
C LEU A 183 -15.60 -13.26 7.41
N PHE A 184 -14.79 -14.14 6.83
CA PHE A 184 -14.99 -14.63 5.47
C PHE A 184 -16.26 -15.50 5.36
N THR A 185 -16.53 -16.35 6.34
CA THR A 185 -17.75 -17.17 6.38
C THR A 185 -18.99 -16.28 6.49
N SER A 186 -18.93 -15.21 7.28
CA SER A 186 -19.99 -14.20 7.36
C SER A 186 -20.23 -13.54 5.99
N PHE A 187 -19.16 -13.13 5.31
CA PHE A 187 -19.25 -12.57 3.95
C PHE A 187 -19.92 -13.54 2.96
N VAL A 188 -19.51 -14.81 2.96
CA VAL A 188 -20.11 -15.86 2.12
C VAL A 188 -21.57 -16.11 2.51
N LEU A 189 -21.88 -16.13 3.82
CA LEU A 189 -23.23 -16.38 4.31
C LEU A 189 -24.20 -15.26 3.94
N PHE A 190 -23.77 -14.00 3.90
CA PHE A 190 -24.65 -12.89 3.55
C PHE A 190 -24.81 -12.68 2.04
N LEU A 191 -23.74 -12.88 1.25
CA LEU A 191 -23.76 -12.56 -0.19
C LEU A 191 -23.83 -13.77 -1.11
N PHE A 192 -23.42 -14.95 -0.65
CA PHE A 192 -23.29 -16.15 -1.49
C PHE A 192 -24.06 -17.37 -0.92
N SER A 193 -25.05 -17.14 -0.05
CA SER A 193 -25.96 -18.19 0.40
C SER A 193 -27.16 -18.33 -0.53
N PHE A 194 -27.24 -19.45 -1.26
CA PHE A 194 -28.32 -19.71 -2.23
C PHE A 194 -29.21 -20.90 -1.83
N TYR A 195 -29.27 -21.23 -0.53
CA TYR A 195 -29.88 -22.47 -0.04
C TYR A 195 -31.35 -22.35 0.41
N ASN A 196 -31.87 -21.13 0.50
CA ASN A 196 -33.25 -20.88 0.94
C ASN A 196 -34.20 -20.81 -0.27
N ASN A 197 -35.24 -19.97 -0.19
CA ASN A 197 -36.26 -19.88 -1.22
C ASN A 197 -35.85 -18.90 -2.33
N ALA A 198 -35.52 -19.45 -3.50
CA ALA A 198 -35.10 -18.73 -4.69
C ALA A 198 -36.11 -17.68 -5.20
N ASN A 199 -37.37 -17.74 -4.77
CA ASN A 199 -38.41 -16.80 -5.22
C ASN A 199 -38.62 -15.60 -4.28
N THR A 200 -38.03 -15.62 -3.07
CA THR A 200 -38.25 -14.56 -2.07
C THR A 200 -36.98 -13.80 -1.70
N GLU A 201 -35.81 -14.43 -1.82
CA GLU A 201 -34.54 -13.78 -1.48
C GLU A 201 -33.94 -13.08 -2.70
N GLU A 202 -33.97 -11.75 -2.71
CA GLU A 202 -33.49 -10.92 -3.81
C GLU A 202 -32.03 -11.22 -4.19
N ASN A 203 -31.17 -11.52 -3.22
CA ASN A 203 -29.79 -11.91 -3.49
C ASN A 203 -29.68 -13.16 -4.38
N THR A 204 -30.54 -14.17 -4.13
CA THR A 204 -30.57 -15.41 -4.93
C THR A 204 -31.19 -15.16 -6.30
N ILE A 205 -32.21 -14.30 -6.37
CA ILE A 205 -32.87 -13.89 -7.61
C ILE A 205 -31.85 -13.20 -8.50
N ASP A 206 -31.15 -12.19 -7.99
CA ASP A 206 -30.19 -11.40 -8.77
C ASP A 206 -29.04 -12.26 -9.30
N SER A 207 -28.49 -13.16 -8.47
CA SER A 207 -27.43 -14.08 -8.90
C SER A 207 -27.91 -15.07 -9.97
N ASP A 208 -29.11 -15.63 -9.82
CA ASP A 208 -29.64 -16.62 -10.75
C ASP A 208 -29.97 -15.97 -12.10
N TYR A 209 -30.65 -14.82 -12.11
CA TYR A 209 -30.95 -14.12 -13.36
C TYR A 209 -29.69 -13.58 -14.05
N LEU A 210 -28.68 -13.12 -13.29
CA LEU A 210 -27.41 -12.67 -13.86
C LEU A 210 -26.64 -13.85 -14.50
N THR A 211 -26.56 -15.00 -13.83
CA THR A 211 -25.86 -16.17 -14.37
C THR A 211 -26.59 -16.78 -15.58
N VAL A 212 -27.92 -16.85 -15.55
CA VAL A 212 -28.73 -17.31 -16.69
C VAL A 212 -28.60 -16.35 -17.86
N SER A 213 -28.72 -15.04 -17.65
CA SER A 213 -28.57 -14.06 -18.73
C SER A 213 -27.17 -14.09 -19.35
N GLY A 214 -26.12 -14.31 -18.56
CA GLY A 214 -24.76 -14.48 -19.08
C GLY A 214 -24.56 -15.78 -19.87
N THR A 215 -25.11 -16.90 -19.40
CA THR A 215 -24.91 -18.22 -20.05
C THR A 215 -25.76 -18.40 -21.31
N VAL A 216 -26.94 -17.77 -21.40
CA VAL A 216 -27.77 -17.74 -22.62
C VAL A 216 -27.04 -17.06 -23.78
N GLU A 217 -26.11 -16.16 -23.51
CA GLU A 217 -25.30 -15.50 -24.55
C GLU A 217 -24.33 -16.45 -25.26
N ALA A 218 -24.23 -17.72 -24.84
CA ALA A 218 -23.57 -18.77 -25.62
C ALA A 218 -24.18 -18.93 -27.02
N GLU A 219 -25.45 -18.58 -27.22
CA GLU A 219 -26.11 -18.55 -28.54
C GLU A 219 -25.51 -17.52 -29.52
N LYS A 220 -24.66 -16.59 -29.03
CA LYS A 220 -23.89 -15.69 -29.90
C LYS A 220 -22.71 -16.38 -30.58
N GLU A 221 -22.40 -17.62 -30.22
CA GLU A 221 -21.39 -18.45 -30.88
C GLU A 221 -19.99 -17.82 -30.93
N ILE A 222 -19.58 -17.14 -29.84
CA ILE A 222 -18.24 -16.58 -29.72
C ILE A 222 -17.21 -17.72 -29.64
N THR A 223 -17.32 -18.55 -28.61
CA THR A 223 -16.56 -19.78 -28.40
C THR A 223 -17.26 -20.56 -27.29
N SER A 224 -16.72 -21.72 -26.92
CA SER A 224 -17.05 -22.45 -25.70
C SER A 224 -17.16 -21.54 -24.47
N ILE A 225 -18.37 -21.39 -23.92
CA ILE A 225 -18.62 -20.59 -22.70
C ILE A 225 -17.73 -21.03 -21.52
N ASP A 226 -17.47 -22.33 -21.40
CA ASP A 226 -16.63 -22.90 -20.34
C ASP A 226 -15.20 -22.32 -20.35
N ASP A 227 -14.64 -22.06 -21.55
CA ASP A 227 -13.25 -21.59 -21.68
C ASP A 227 -13.11 -20.11 -21.36
N TYR A 228 -14.07 -19.27 -21.79
CA TYR A 228 -13.96 -17.82 -21.62
C TYR A 228 -14.67 -17.27 -20.38
N LEU A 229 -15.50 -18.06 -19.68
CA LEU A 229 -16.20 -17.60 -18.47
C LEU A 229 -15.21 -17.10 -17.39
N GLY A 230 -14.08 -17.80 -17.20
CA GLY A 230 -13.02 -17.36 -16.30
C GLY A 230 -12.43 -16.01 -16.71
N LEU A 231 -12.26 -15.78 -18.02
CA LEU A 231 -11.80 -14.50 -18.54
C LEU A 231 -12.83 -13.39 -18.30
N VAL A 232 -14.13 -13.67 -18.37
CA VAL A 232 -15.19 -12.70 -18.04
C VAL A 232 -15.08 -12.25 -16.59
N PHE A 233 -14.80 -13.16 -15.64
CA PHE A 233 -14.56 -12.77 -14.24
C PHE A 233 -13.32 -11.90 -14.10
N ILE A 234 -12.23 -12.21 -14.81
CA ILE A 234 -11.02 -11.38 -14.79
C ILE A 234 -11.31 -9.97 -15.34
N VAL A 235 -12.00 -9.91 -16.48
CA VAL A 235 -12.43 -8.67 -17.14
C VAL A 235 -13.36 -7.84 -16.24
N SER A 236 -14.24 -8.48 -15.48
CA SER A 236 -15.13 -7.76 -14.55
C SER A 236 -14.34 -7.04 -13.46
N TYR A 237 -13.17 -7.52 -13.04
CA TYR A 237 -12.28 -6.78 -12.14
C TYR A 237 -11.54 -5.61 -12.80
N VAL A 238 -11.39 -5.59 -14.13
CA VAL A 238 -10.78 -4.45 -14.85
C VAL A 238 -11.79 -3.29 -14.93
N PHE A 239 -12.97 -3.55 -15.49
CA PHE A 239 -13.98 -2.51 -15.68
C PHE A 239 -14.82 -2.24 -14.42
N GLY A 240 -14.92 -3.22 -13.53
CA GLY A 240 -15.58 -3.12 -12.24
C GLY A 240 -14.91 -2.19 -11.25
N VAL A 241 -13.69 -1.69 -11.54
CA VAL A 241 -13.08 -0.60 -10.76
C VAL A 241 -13.99 0.63 -10.75
N PHE A 242 -14.64 0.94 -11.88
CA PHE A 242 -15.61 2.04 -11.99
C PHE A 242 -16.80 1.88 -11.05
N PHE A 243 -17.21 0.64 -10.77
CA PHE A 243 -18.33 0.30 -9.89
C PHE A 243 -17.89 -0.17 -8.49
N TYR A 244 -16.62 0.01 -8.15
CA TYR A 244 -16.06 -0.34 -6.84
C TYR A 244 -16.14 -1.84 -6.48
N ILE A 245 -16.17 -2.75 -7.47
CA ILE A 245 -16.23 -4.21 -7.24
C ILE A 245 -15.01 -4.73 -6.43
N HIS A 246 -13.85 -4.09 -6.57
CA HIS A 246 -12.60 -4.45 -5.87
C HIS A 246 -12.59 -4.09 -4.37
N ALA A 247 -13.66 -3.49 -3.83
CA ALA A 247 -13.71 -3.03 -2.45
C ALA A 247 -13.46 -4.14 -1.41
N TRP A 248 -13.95 -5.35 -1.68
CA TRP A 248 -13.79 -6.48 -0.77
C TRP A 248 -12.34 -6.99 -0.70
N THR A 249 -11.47 -6.61 -1.66
CA THR A 249 -10.05 -7.01 -1.69
C THR A 249 -9.11 -6.02 -1.01
N THR A 250 -9.59 -4.89 -0.49
CA THR A 250 -8.73 -3.82 0.06
C THR A 250 -7.90 -4.23 1.27
N ILE A 251 -8.36 -5.21 2.06
CA ILE A 251 -7.66 -5.72 3.25
C ILE A 251 -6.68 -6.85 2.89
N VAL A 252 -6.82 -7.47 1.73
CA VAL A 252 -6.05 -8.67 1.35
C VAL A 252 -4.59 -8.32 1.07
N GLU A 253 -4.32 -7.17 0.48
CA GLU A 253 -2.96 -6.74 0.11
C GLU A 253 -2.80 -5.22 0.34
N LYS A 254 -1.56 -4.75 0.47
CA LYS A 254 -1.26 -3.32 0.65
C LYS A 254 -1.78 -2.42 -0.48
N SER A 255 -1.94 -2.96 -1.68
CA SER A 255 -2.50 -2.25 -2.83
C SER A 255 -3.95 -2.67 -3.08
N ALA A 256 -4.88 -1.71 -2.96
CA ALA A 256 -6.30 -1.94 -3.19
C ALA A 256 -6.65 -2.38 -4.63
N LEU A 257 -5.80 -2.05 -5.60
CA LEU A 257 -6.00 -2.33 -7.03
C LEU A 257 -5.12 -3.51 -7.53
N LEU A 258 -4.56 -4.31 -6.64
CA LEU A 258 -3.68 -5.42 -7.05
C LEU A 258 -4.36 -6.38 -8.03
N MET A 259 -5.59 -6.81 -7.70
CA MET A 259 -6.34 -7.74 -8.55
C MET A 259 -6.63 -7.14 -9.92
N SER A 260 -6.99 -5.86 -10.02
CA SER A 260 -7.28 -5.22 -11.30
C SER A 260 -6.02 -5.03 -12.16
N TYR A 261 -4.84 -4.80 -11.56
CA TYR A 261 -3.56 -4.75 -12.27
C TYR A 261 -3.16 -6.10 -12.88
N TYR A 262 -3.33 -7.21 -12.15
CA TYR A 262 -3.11 -8.53 -12.72
C TYR A 262 -4.17 -8.86 -13.77
N SER A 263 -5.43 -8.49 -13.53
CA SER A 263 -6.52 -8.77 -14.47
C SER A 263 -6.34 -8.08 -15.82
N ILE A 264 -5.89 -6.81 -15.87
CA ILE A 264 -5.66 -6.13 -17.15
C ILE A 264 -4.51 -6.77 -17.95
N PHE A 265 -3.48 -7.24 -17.25
CA PHE A 265 -2.37 -7.96 -17.87
C PHE A 265 -2.80 -9.32 -18.41
N ILE A 266 -3.56 -10.08 -17.64
CA ILE A 266 -4.10 -11.38 -18.07
C ILE A 266 -5.05 -11.19 -19.26
N MET A 267 -5.96 -10.21 -19.19
CA MET A 267 -6.83 -9.85 -20.31
C MET A 267 -6.03 -9.55 -21.58
N PHE A 268 -4.94 -8.78 -21.47
CA PHE A 268 -4.07 -8.47 -22.61
C PHE A 268 -3.46 -9.72 -23.24
N ILE A 269 -2.90 -10.61 -22.44
CA ILE A 269 -2.26 -11.83 -22.93
C ILE A 269 -3.27 -12.75 -23.63
N PHE A 270 -4.43 -13.01 -23.02
CA PHE A 270 -5.43 -13.90 -23.61
C PHE A 270 -6.03 -13.32 -24.90
N VAL A 271 -6.36 -12.03 -24.92
CA VAL A 271 -6.89 -11.36 -26.12
C VAL A 271 -5.86 -11.34 -27.25
N LEU A 272 -4.56 -11.21 -26.96
CA LEU A 272 -3.49 -11.31 -27.95
C LEU A 272 -3.26 -12.76 -28.41
N GLY A 273 -3.44 -13.73 -27.51
CA GLY A 273 -3.34 -15.16 -27.80
C GLY A 273 -4.44 -15.66 -28.73
N MET A 274 -5.65 -15.10 -28.67
CA MET A 274 -6.80 -15.55 -29.47
C MET A 274 -6.54 -15.54 -30.98
N PRO A 275 -6.09 -14.44 -31.63
CA PRO A 275 -5.69 -14.45 -33.04
C PRO A 275 -4.66 -15.54 -33.36
N THR A 276 -3.71 -15.76 -32.47
CA THR A 276 -2.61 -16.71 -32.67
C THR A 276 -3.12 -18.16 -32.70
N LEU A 277 -4.04 -18.50 -31.78
CA LEU A 277 -4.69 -19.82 -31.76
C LEU A 277 -5.57 -20.03 -32.99
N ILE A 278 -6.29 -19.01 -33.44
CA ILE A 278 -7.08 -19.11 -34.68
C ILE A 278 -6.18 -19.39 -35.89
N LEU A 279 -5.04 -18.71 -36.03
CA LEU A 279 -4.10 -19.00 -37.12
C LEU A 279 -3.54 -20.42 -37.05
N TYR A 280 -3.33 -20.93 -35.83
CA TYR A 280 -2.92 -22.31 -35.62
C TYR A 280 -4.00 -23.31 -36.05
N ASP A 281 -5.27 -23.07 -35.70
CA ASP A 281 -6.41 -23.93 -36.04
C ASP A 281 -6.69 -23.96 -37.56
N LEU A 282 -6.41 -22.87 -38.27
CA LEU A 282 -6.48 -22.82 -39.74
C LEU A 282 -5.35 -23.62 -40.42
N GLY A 283 -4.32 -24.04 -39.67
CA GLY A 283 -3.21 -24.84 -40.15
C GLY A 283 -2.35 -24.12 -41.20
N ILE A 284 -1.71 -24.88 -42.10
CA ILE A 284 -0.78 -24.33 -43.10
C ILE A 284 -1.44 -23.35 -44.09
N PHE A 285 -2.77 -23.41 -44.24
CA PHE A 285 -3.52 -22.59 -45.19
C PHE A 285 -4.02 -21.27 -44.60
N PHE A 286 -3.61 -20.88 -43.39
CA PHE A 286 -4.10 -19.67 -42.71
C PHE A 286 -4.06 -18.39 -43.57
N LEU A 287 -3.04 -18.22 -44.41
CA LEU A 287 -2.92 -17.06 -45.30
C LEU A 287 -4.04 -16.98 -46.34
N ALA A 288 -4.50 -18.13 -46.84
CA ALA A 288 -5.61 -18.21 -47.78
C ALA A 288 -6.95 -17.81 -47.13
N TYR A 289 -7.13 -18.09 -45.83
CA TYR A 289 -8.31 -17.64 -45.09
C TYR A 289 -8.30 -16.14 -44.80
N LEU A 290 -7.12 -15.54 -44.57
CA LEU A 290 -7.01 -14.11 -44.29
C LEU A 290 -7.18 -13.24 -45.54
N LYS A 291 -6.50 -13.60 -46.64
CA LYS A 291 -6.40 -12.79 -47.86
C LYS A 291 -7.24 -13.33 -49.02
N GLY A 292 -7.56 -14.61 -49.02
CA GLY A 292 -8.11 -15.32 -50.18
C GLY A 292 -7.01 -15.79 -51.14
N ALA A 293 -7.39 -16.06 -52.39
CA ALA A 293 -6.46 -16.51 -53.42
C ALA A 293 -5.51 -15.38 -53.87
N GLY A 294 -4.23 -15.72 -54.05
CA GLY A 294 -3.22 -14.80 -54.57
C GLY A 294 -3.51 -14.39 -56.03
N LYS A 295 -3.14 -13.16 -56.39
CA LYS A 295 -3.40 -12.60 -57.72
C LYS A 295 -2.19 -12.70 -58.64
N ASN A 296 -0.99 -12.55 -58.10
CA ASN A 296 0.25 -12.59 -58.86
C ASN A 296 0.84 -13.99 -58.91
N THR A 297 1.51 -14.32 -60.00
CA THR A 297 2.24 -15.59 -60.16
C THR A 297 3.55 -15.61 -59.37
N ASN A 298 4.07 -14.45 -58.99
CA ASN A 298 5.34 -14.34 -58.25
C ASN A 298 5.11 -14.51 -56.74
N SER A 299 5.64 -15.62 -56.19
CA SER A 299 5.52 -15.94 -54.76
C SER A 299 6.14 -14.87 -53.85
N LEU A 300 7.24 -14.23 -54.24
CA LEU A 300 7.88 -13.21 -53.41
C LEU A 300 6.99 -11.98 -53.21
N VAL A 301 6.27 -11.58 -54.25
CA VAL A 301 5.33 -10.46 -54.18
C VAL A 301 4.12 -10.83 -53.32
N GLU A 302 3.61 -12.06 -53.48
CA GLU A 302 2.50 -12.56 -52.67
C GLU A 302 2.84 -12.69 -51.18
N VAL A 303 4.06 -13.11 -50.84
CA VAL A 303 4.53 -13.20 -49.44
C VAL A 303 4.49 -11.82 -48.75
N ILE A 304 4.80 -10.74 -49.45
CA ILE A 304 4.70 -9.39 -48.88
C ILE A 304 3.23 -9.04 -48.57
N PHE A 305 2.32 -9.35 -49.48
CA PHE A 305 0.89 -9.16 -49.24
C PHE A 305 0.35 -10.05 -48.12
N ASP A 306 0.88 -11.27 -47.98
CA ASP A 306 0.55 -12.20 -46.89
C ASP A 306 1.01 -11.67 -45.53
N TYR A 307 2.21 -11.08 -45.45
CA TYR A 307 2.66 -10.40 -44.24
C TYR A 307 1.77 -9.22 -43.86
N ILE A 308 1.38 -8.38 -44.84
CA ILE A 308 0.45 -7.27 -44.58
C ILE A 308 -0.89 -7.79 -44.07
N ALA A 309 -1.43 -8.86 -44.66
CA ALA A 309 -2.69 -9.47 -44.21
C ALA A 309 -2.60 -9.95 -42.76
N CYS A 310 -1.49 -10.61 -42.38
CA CYS A 310 -1.25 -11.02 -40.99
C CYS A 310 -1.08 -9.83 -40.04
N ILE A 311 -0.38 -8.77 -40.44
CA ILE A 311 -0.25 -7.55 -39.63
C ILE A 311 -1.62 -6.88 -39.44
N VAL A 312 -2.44 -6.79 -40.49
CA VAL A 312 -3.79 -6.23 -40.40
C VAL A 312 -4.67 -7.05 -39.45
N PHE A 313 -4.52 -8.38 -39.45
CA PHE A 313 -5.24 -9.28 -38.54
C PHE A 313 -4.96 -8.96 -37.06
N TYR A 314 -3.69 -8.82 -36.66
CA TYR A 314 -3.34 -8.45 -35.28
C TYR A 314 -3.65 -6.99 -34.94
N THR A 315 -3.42 -6.05 -35.87
CA THR A 315 -3.65 -4.62 -35.62
C THR A 315 -5.13 -4.30 -35.38
N ARG A 316 -6.07 -5.06 -35.96
CA ARG A 316 -7.51 -4.93 -35.68
C ARG A 316 -7.85 -5.12 -34.20
N ILE A 317 -7.14 -6.03 -33.51
CA ILE A 317 -7.30 -6.27 -32.08
C ILE A 317 -6.49 -5.26 -31.27
N LEU A 318 -5.20 -5.07 -31.60
CA LEU A 318 -4.31 -4.19 -30.85
C LEU A 318 -4.79 -2.73 -30.83
N ALA A 319 -5.34 -2.23 -31.93
CA ALA A 319 -5.85 -0.86 -31.99
C ALA A 319 -7.03 -0.61 -31.03
N GLN A 320 -7.76 -1.65 -30.61
CA GLN A 320 -8.88 -1.47 -29.66
C GLN A 320 -8.41 -1.12 -28.25
N TRP A 321 -7.16 -1.40 -27.89
CA TRP A 321 -6.61 -1.04 -26.59
C TRP A 321 -6.52 0.48 -26.37
N VAL A 322 -6.45 1.27 -27.45
CA VAL A 322 -6.54 2.73 -27.37
C VAL A 322 -7.84 3.17 -26.69
N ARG A 323 -8.93 2.41 -26.86
CA ARG A 323 -10.22 2.69 -26.20
C ARG A 323 -10.12 2.54 -24.68
N ILE A 324 -9.37 1.55 -24.19
CA ILE A 324 -9.15 1.35 -22.76
C ILE A 324 -8.32 2.50 -22.18
N VAL A 325 -7.30 2.95 -22.91
CA VAL A 325 -6.53 4.14 -22.53
C VAL A 325 -7.43 5.38 -22.45
N LEU A 326 -8.32 5.57 -23.43
CA LEU A 326 -9.29 6.68 -23.44
C LEU A 326 -10.20 6.65 -22.20
N MET A 327 -10.74 5.48 -21.86
CA MET A 327 -11.56 5.29 -20.66
C MET A 327 -10.79 5.64 -19.37
N LEU A 328 -9.55 5.17 -19.24
CA LEU A 328 -8.71 5.46 -18.08
C LEU A 328 -8.43 6.96 -17.93
N ILE A 329 -8.07 7.64 -19.03
CA ILE A 329 -7.78 9.08 -19.00
C ILE A 329 -9.00 9.88 -18.54
N THR A 330 -10.19 9.57 -19.07
CA THR A 330 -11.43 10.26 -18.67
C THR A 330 -11.88 9.94 -17.24
N PHE A 331 -11.55 8.74 -16.76
CA PHE A 331 -11.80 8.40 -15.36
C PHE A 331 -10.87 9.20 -14.44
N LEU A 332 -9.58 9.27 -14.77
CA LEU A 332 -8.60 10.06 -14.01
C LEU A 332 -8.89 11.56 -14.05
N SER A 333 -9.37 12.11 -15.18
CA SER A 333 -9.75 13.54 -15.26
C SER A 333 -10.89 13.87 -14.30
N LEU A 334 -11.92 13.01 -14.25
CA LEU A 334 -13.02 13.14 -13.30
C LEU A 334 -12.52 13.02 -11.86
N SER A 335 -11.68 12.03 -11.55
CA SER A 335 -11.12 11.84 -10.20
C SER A 335 -10.29 13.05 -9.76
N HIS A 336 -9.46 13.60 -10.65
CA HIS A 336 -8.66 14.79 -10.38
C HIS A 336 -9.54 16.00 -10.07
N TYR A 337 -10.56 16.26 -10.91
CA TYR A 337 -11.48 17.37 -10.70
C TYR A 337 -12.24 17.28 -9.37
N VAL A 338 -12.68 16.07 -8.99
CA VAL A 338 -13.38 15.86 -7.71
C VAL A 338 -12.43 16.00 -6.52
N ALA A 339 -11.20 15.49 -6.63
CA ALA A 339 -10.20 15.57 -5.56
C ALA A 339 -9.77 17.02 -5.26
N GLU A 340 -9.69 17.87 -6.29
CA GLU A 340 -9.34 19.29 -6.16
C GLU A 340 -10.56 20.21 -5.99
N PHE A 341 -11.76 19.66 -5.80
CA PHE A 341 -12.96 20.47 -5.63
C PHE A 341 -12.85 21.32 -4.35
N GLU A 342 -13.07 22.63 -4.48
CA GLU A 342 -12.80 23.59 -3.41
C GLU A 342 -13.71 23.37 -2.19
N ILE A 343 -13.11 22.95 -1.08
CA ILE A 343 -13.72 22.90 0.25
C ILE A 343 -12.87 23.78 1.17
N THR A 344 -13.44 24.87 1.66
CA THR A 344 -12.77 25.80 2.58
C THR A 344 -13.51 25.88 3.92
N ASN A 345 -12.86 26.48 4.91
CA ASN A 345 -13.40 26.70 6.26
C ASN A 345 -14.76 27.41 6.27
N ASN A 346 -15.09 28.16 5.22
CA ASN A 346 -16.39 28.83 5.07
C ASN A 346 -17.58 27.85 4.92
N VAL A 347 -17.32 26.61 4.52
CA VAL A 347 -18.34 25.55 4.39
C VAL A 347 -18.49 24.76 5.70
N LEU A 348 -17.47 24.78 6.56
CA LEU A 348 -17.41 23.99 7.78
C LEU A 348 -18.14 24.69 8.94
N ILE A 349 -18.88 23.92 9.72
CA ILE A 349 -19.62 24.41 10.88
C ILE A 349 -18.73 24.28 12.12
N GLY A 350 -18.41 25.39 12.79
CA GLY A 350 -17.65 25.37 14.04
C GLY A 350 -16.19 24.94 13.86
N ASN A 351 -15.55 25.37 12.77
CA ASN A 351 -14.21 24.93 12.42
C ASN A 351 -13.12 25.42 13.39
N GLU A 352 -12.21 24.51 13.75
CA GLU A 352 -11.10 24.78 14.67
C GLU A 352 -9.77 25.04 13.96
N ASN A 353 -9.69 24.88 12.64
CA ASN A 353 -8.47 25.14 11.85
C ASN A 353 -8.22 26.65 11.70
N GLN A 354 -7.86 27.31 12.80
CA GLN A 354 -7.66 28.76 12.86
C GLN A 354 -6.46 29.23 12.02
N SER A 355 -5.47 28.36 11.80
CA SER A 355 -4.29 28.61 10.98
C SER A 355 -4.62 28.70 9.49
N ASP A 356 -5.72 28.09 9.04
CA ASP A 356 -5.99 27.90 7.62
C ASP A 356 -6.85 29.07 7.11
N ASN A 357 -6.24 30.24 6.96
CA ASN A 357 -6.83 31.45 6.38
C ASN A 357 -8.11 31.96 7.07
N MET A 358 -8.46 31.47 8.27
CA MET A 358 -9.69 31.88 8.98
C MET A 358 -9.57 33.28 9.59
N ASN A 359 -8.37 33.63 10.04
CA ASN A 359 -8.04 34.93 10.62
C ASN A 359 -7.35 35.87 9.62
N GLU A 360 -7.25 35.48 8.35
CA GLU A 360 -6.61 36.24 7.29
C GLU A 360 -7.63 36.96 6.40
N LEU A 361 -7.23 38.09 5.82
CA LEU A 361 -8.08 38.82 4.88
C LEU A 361 -7.95 38.18 3.49
N ASN A 362 -8.92 37.33 3.15
CA ASN A 362 -8.97 36.66 1.84
C ASN A 362 -9.80 37.48 0.85
N SER A 363 -9.13 38.04 -0.16
CA SER A 363 -9.79 38.72 -1.29
C SER A 363 -9.56 37.98 -2.60
N ASN A 364 -10.63 37.67 -3.34
CA ASN A 364 -10.54 36.99 -4.63
C ASN A 364 -10.76 37.97 -5.79
N HIS A 365 -10.06 37.75 -6.91
CA HIS A 365 -10.25 38.50 -8.16
C HIS A 365 -11.33 37.93 -9.08
N SER A 366 -12.10 36.95 -8.61
CA SER A 366 -13.20 36.35 -9.38
C SER A 366 -14.45 37.24 -9.40
N THR A 367 -15.43 36.89 -10.22
CA THR A 367 -16.71 37.62 -10.29
C THR A 367 -17.40 37.64 -8.92
N THR A 368 -17.90 38.80 -8.53
CA THR A 368 -18.71 38.96 -7.31
C THR A 368 -19.98 38.09 -7.35
N TYR A 369 -20.57 37.81 -6.19
CA TYR A 369 -21.66 36.83 -5.98
C TYR A 369 -21.23 35.37 -6.19
N TYR A 370 -20.16 34.96 -5.51
CA TYR A 370 -19.53 33.63 -5.63
C TYR A 370 -20.53 32.46 -5.67
N ILE A 371 -21.48 32.41 -4.72
CA ILE A 371 -22.47 31.31 -4.62
C ILE A 371 -23.45 31.30 -5.80
N LEU A 372 -23.69 32.43 -6.45
CA LEU A 372 -24.63 32.56 -7.57
C LEU A 372 -23.97 32.39 -8.94
N THR A 373 -22.71 32.80 -9.08
CA THR A 373 -22.01 32.85 -10.38
C THR A 373 -20.91 31.80 -10.51
N VAL A 374 -19.94 31.80 -9.59
CA VAL A 374 -18.75 30.95 -9.68
C VAL A 374 -19.04 29.51 -9.26
N LEU A 375 -19.68 29.33 -8.10
CA LEU A 375 -19.96 28.01 -7.54
C LEU A 375 -20.88 27.18 -8.46
N PRO A 376 -21.99 27.71 -9.00
CA PRO A 376 -22.82 26.95 -9.94
C PRO A 376 -22.07 26.64 -11.24
N GLY A 377 -21.18 27.52 -11.70
CA GLY A 377 -20.30 27.25 -12.84
C GLY A 377 -19.42 26.01 -12.62
N LYS A 378 -18.83 25.87 -11.42
CA LYS A 378 -18.08 24.67 -11.01
C LYS A 378 -18.96 23.43 -10.98
N PHE A 379 -20.20 23.52 -10.48
CA PHE A 379 -21.14 22.40 -10.49
C PHE A 379 -21.57 21.99 -11.91
N ILE A 380 -21.80 22.95 -12.81
CA ILE A 380 -22.13 22.67 -14.21
C ILE A 380 -20.97 21.93 -14.89
N TYR A 381 -19.73 22.36 -14.65
CA TYR A 381 -18.56 21.67 -15.17
C TYR A 381 -18.41 20.25 -14.58
N TRP A 382 -18.69 20.08 -13.28
CA TRP A 382 -18.69 18.76 -12.65
C TRP A 382 -19.69 17.80 -13.29
N VAL A 383 -20.91 18.28 -13.53
CA VAL A 383 -21.96 17.50 -14.20
C VAL A 383 -21.54 17.14 -15.62
N TYR A 384 -20.90 18.06 -16.35
CA TYR A 384 -20.34 17.78 -17.67
C TYR A 384 -19.28 16.67 -17.63
N GLU A 385 -18.31 16.74 -16.71
CA GLU A 385 -17.27 15.71 -16.56
C GLU A 385 -17.89 14.33 -16.29
N ILE A 386 -18.85 14.24 -15.36
CA ILE A 386 -19.55 12.97 -15.08
C ILE A 386 -20.27 12.45 -16.33
N LEU A 387 -21.05 13.29 -17.02
CA LEU A 387 -21.81 12.88 -18.21
C LEU A 387 -20.88 12.46 -19.35
N HIS A 388 -19.78 13.18 -19.56
CA HIS A 388 -18.79 12.85 -20.57
C HIS A 388 -18.11 11.51 -20.27
N THR A 389 -17.69 11.28 -19.01
CA THR A 389 -17.08 10.03 -18.57
C THR A 389 -18.06 8.86 -18.69
N LEU A 390 -19.33 9.02 -18.29
CA LEU A 390 -20.35 7.98 -18.44
C LEU A 390 -20.58 7.61 -19.91
N PHE A 391 -20.69 8.59 -20.80
CA PHE A 391 -20.85 8.36 -22.24
C PHE A 391 -19.65 7.63 -22.83
N LEU A 392 -18.44 8.07 -22.48
CA LEU A 392 -17.23 7.53 -23.05
C LEU A 392 -16.95 6.12 -22.53
N VAL A 393 -17.03 5.88 -21.21
CA VAL A 393 -16.83 4.54 -20.64
C VAL A 393 -17.86 3.56 -21.20
N SER A 394 -19.14 3.91 -21.25
CA SER A 394 -20.18 3.00 -21.79
C SER A 394 -20.01 2.69 -23.28
N SER A 395 -19.79 3.71 -24.11
CA SER A 395 -19.65 3.53 -25.56
C SER A 395 -18.37 2.77 -25.93
N GLN A 396 -17.25 3.08 -25.28
CA GLN A 396 -15.97 2.44 -25.54
C GLN A 396 -15.92 1.00 -25.02
N PHE A 397 -16.55 0.72 -23.88
CA PHE A 397 -16.72 -0.64 -23.35
C PHE A 397 -17.45 -1.53 -24.36
N ILE A 398 -18.62 -1.11 -24.83
CA ILE A 398 -19.41 -1.89 -25.80
C ILE A 398 -18.62 -2.07 -27.11
N ALA A 399 -18.02 -1.00 -27.62
CA ALA A 399 -17.25 -1.05 -28.87
C ALA A 399 -16.04 -1.97 -28.78
N PHE A 400 -15.37 -2.05 -27.62
CA PHE A 400 -14.24 -2.95 -27.41
C PHE A 400 -14.68 -4.41 -27.59
N PHE A 401 -15.67 -4.88 -26.83
CA PHE A 401 -16.12 -6.28 -26.91
C PHE A 401 -16.77 -6.62 -28.25
N ALA A 402 -17.56 -5.70 -28.80
CA ALA A 402 -18.22 -5.90 -30.09
C ALA A 402 -17.21 -6.03 -31.24
N ILE A 403 -16.08 -5.31 -31.20
CA ILE A 403 -15.08 -5.38 -32.27
C ILE A 403 -14.11 -6.55 -32.03
N VAL A 404 -13.58 -6.69 -30.82
CA VAL A 404 -12.53 -7.68 -30.49
C VAL A 404 -13.03 -9.10 -30.59
N PHE A 405 -14.25 -9.37 -30.11
CA PHE A 405 -14.79 -10.74 -30.09
C PHE A 405 -15.81 -10.92 -31.20
N TRP A 406 -16.92 -10.19 -31.13
CA TRP A 406 -18.07 -10.47 -32.00
C TRP A 406 -17.76 -10.24 -33.48
N LEU A 407 -17.30 -9.05 -33.88
CA LEU A 407 -16.99 -8.72 -35.27
C LEU A 407 -15.77 -9.48 -35.77
N PHE A 408 -14.74 -9.64 -34.94
CA PHE A 408 -13.52 -10.35 -35.32
C PHE A 408 -13.82 -11.80 -35.67
N LEU A 409 -14.50 -12.54 -34.77
CA LEU A 409 -14.86 -13.93 -35.01
C LEU A 409 -15.83 -14.05 -36.18
N PHE A 410 -16.84 -13.18 -36.27
CA PHE A 410 -17.77 -13.16 -37.40
C PHE A 410 -17.07 -13.06 -38.77
N LEU A 411 -15.92 -12.38 -38.86
CA LEU A 411 -15.17 -12.24 -40.11
C LEU A 411 -14.29 -13.45 -40.44
N TYR A 412 -13.89 -14.24 -39.44
CA TYR A 412 -12.88 -15.30 -39.59
C TYR A 412 -13.39 -16.71 -39.26
N THR A 413 -14.60 -16.84 -38.71
CA THR A 413 -15.28 -18.11 -38.45
C THR A 413 -16.68 -18.10 -39.06
N PHE A 414 -17.18 -19.29 -39.41
CA PHE A 414 -18.52 -19.45 -39.96
C PHE A 414 -19.05 -20.86 -39.69
N PHE A 415 -20.38 -20.99 -39.69
CA PHE A 415 -21.05 -22.28 -39.62
C PHE A 415 -21.42 -22.78 -41.01
N ILE A 416 -21.21 -24.07 -41.25
CA ILE A 416 -21.57 -24.73 -42.50
C ILE A 416 -23.05 -25.10 -42.44
N ILE A 417 -23.79 -24.81 -43.52
CA ILE A 417 -25.23 -25.11 -43.62
C ILE A 417 -25.50 -26.59 -43.95
N GLU A 418 -24.54 -27.24 -44.61
CA GLU A 418 -24.63 -28.64 -45.02
C GLU A 418 -24.61 -29.57 -43.82
N LYS A 419 -25.60 -30.46 -43.77
CA LYS A 419 -25.72 -31.47 -42.71
C LYS A 419 -25.22 -32.80 -43.22
N HIS A 420 -24.34 -33.43 -42.45
CA HIS A 420 -23.90 -34.80 -42.75
C HIS A 420 -24.94 -35.85 -42.34
N GLU A 421 -25.83 -35.53 -41.40
CA GLU A 421 -26.84 -36.46 -40.87
C GLU A 421 -28.22 -35.79 -40.74
N ASP A 422 -29.29 -36.51 -41.14
CA ASP A 422 -30.68 -36.04 -41.03
C ASP A 422 -31.63 -37.15 -40.49
N PHE A 423 -31.17 -37.93 -39.52
CA PHE A 423 -31.99 -39.01 -38.95
C PHE A 423 -33.10 -38.50 -38.01
N PHE A 424 -32.90 -37.32 -37.40
CA PHE A 424 -33.85 -36.76 -36.42
C PHE A 424 -35.20 -36.39 -37.03
N SER A 425 -35.23 -35.86 -38.25
CA SER A 425 -36.47 -35.51 -38.96
C SER A 425 -37.37 -36.74 -39.11
N LYS A 426 -36.82 -37.82 -39.68
CA LYS A 426 -37.51 -39.10 -39.87
C LYS A 426 -37.99 -39.72 -38.55
N LYS A 427 -37.15 -39.69 -37.51
CA LYS A 427 -37.52 -40.21 -36.18
C LYS A 427 -38.64 -39.41 -35.52
N ARG A 428 -38.66 -38.07 -35.65
CA ARG A 428 -39.72 -37.22 -35.12
C ARG A 428 -41.07 -37.50 -35.80
N GLU A 429 -41.08 -37.70 -37.11
CA GLU A 429 -42.32 -38.07 -37.83
C GLU A 429 -42.88 -39.42 -37.39
N GLU A 430 -42.02 -40.44 -37.26
CA GLU A 430 -42.41 -41.76 -36.79
C GLU A 430 -42.98 -41.70 -35.37
N ARG A 431 -42.32 -40.94 -34.48
CA ARG A 431 -42.75 -40.75 -33.09
C ARG A 431 -44.07 -39.97 -33.01
N LYS A 432 -44.26 -38.94 -33.84
CA LYS A 432 -45.51 -38.19 -33.91
C LYS A 432 -46.68 -39.11 -34.29
N LYS A 433 -46.49 -39.97 -35.29
CA LYS A 433 -47.50 -40.97 -35.69
C LYS A 433 -47.84 -41.94 -34.54
N LYS A 434 -46.83 -42.41 -33.80
CA LYS A 434 -47.02 -43.26 -32.61
C LYS A 434 -47.82 -42.57 -31.49
N LEU A 435 -47.71 -41.25 -31.37
CA LEU A 435 -48.38 -40.45 -30.33
C LEU A 435 -49.73 -39.87 -30.75
N ILE A 436 -50.24 -40.13 -31.96
CA ILE A 436 -51.49 -39.54 -32.48
C ILE A 436 -52.67 -39.77 -31.54
N ASN A 437 -52.84 -40.97 -30.99
CA ASN A 437 -53.98 -41.28 -30.12
C ASN A 437 -53.91 -40.53 -28.78
N ILE A 438 -52.70 -40.24 -28.28
CA ILE A 438 -52.51 -39.47 -27.05
C ILE A 438 -52.73 -37.98 -27.32
N LEU A 439 -52.18 -37.46 -28.42
CA LEU A 439 -52.38 -36.06 -28.83
C LEU A 439 -53.84 -35.73 -29.12
N ASN A 440 -54.63 -36.70 -29.60
CA ASN A 440 -56.06 -36.52 -29.86
C ASN A 440 -56.90 -36.42 -28.58
N LEU A 441 -56.37 -36.80 -27.41
CA LEU A 441 -57.05 -36.68 -26.13
C LEU A 441 -56.86 -35.28 -25.48
N LYS A 442 -56.13 -34.37 -26.17
CA LYS A 442 -55.71 -33.05 -25.69
C LYS A 442 -54.92 -33.12 -24.40
#